data_AF-A0A349DAK4-F1
#
_entry.id   AF-A0A349DAK4-F1
#
_cell.length_a   1.000
_cell.length_b   1.000
_cell.length_c   1.000
_cell.angle_alpha   90.00
_cell.angle_beta   90.00
_cell.angle_gamma   90.00
#
_symmetry.space_group_name_H-M   'P 1'
#
loop_
_entity.id
_entity.type
_entity.pdbx_description
1 polymer ?
#
loop_
_entity_poly.entity_id
_entity_poly.type
_entity_poly.pdbx_seq_one_letter_code
_entity_poly.pdbx_strand_id
1 'polypeptide(L)'
;MYNKFDYDVIEQREAELLQKALSLESANAPPEIDIPRNIETPQKKQLKRDIEAAALERLEQAAKTPKDFEEVIKQWDRLDANRERRERYREICRNNEEYPLEYGEAAWGTVFPKNLNTALEKQIRKGEFLDAIFDSPYEIQELVTDGYLYDILKDLKDEHKELLYLIAVKGLSTAKIAELQGKTDRAVRAMRKTVLNKIRRKTYEYLTSQNGRKHDMTLAEKRFVENYKTE
;
A
#
# COMPACT_ATOMS: atom_id res chain seq x y z
N MET A 1 -64.44 -81.95 -9.26
CA MET A 1 -63.33 -81.76 -8.32
C MET A 1 -62.52 -80.57 -8.82
N TYR A 2 -62.81 -79.36 -8.34
CA TYR A 2 -62.03 -78.18 -8.69
C TYR A 2 -60.82 -78.12 -7.75
N ASN A 3 -59.62 -78.24 -8.32
CA ASN A 3 -58.39 -77.95 -7.57
C ASN A 3 -58.43 -76.47 -7.20
N LYS A 4 -58.49 -76.19 -5.90
CA LYS A 4 -58.22 -74.87 -5.34
C LYS A 4 -56.84 -74.48 -5.85
N PHE A 5 -56.79 -73.48 -6.73
CA PHE A 5 -55.53 -72.82 -7.03
C PHE A 5 -55.07 -72.19 -5.72
N ASP A 6 -53.98 -72.71 -5.14
CA ASP A 6 -53.36 -72.13 -3.94
C ASP A 6 -52.69 -70.82 -4.34
N TYR A 7 -53.51 -69.76 -4.37
CA TYR A 7 -53.10 -68.38 -4.64
C TYR A 7 -51.93 -67.96 -3.76
N ASP A 8 -51.88 -68.45 -2.51
CA ASP A 8 -50.81 -68.18 -1.55
C ASP A 8 -49.43 -68.63 -2.05
N VAL A 9 -49.34 -69.75 -2.78
CA VAL A 9 -48.06 -70.26 -3.30
C VAL A 9 -47.58 -69.43 -4.49
N ILE A 10 -48.52 -68.92 -5.29
CA ILE A 10 -48.21 -68.05 -6.44
C ILE A 10 -47.76 -66.68 -5.93
N GLU A 11 -48.46 -66.09 -4.97
CA GLU A 11 -48.07 -64.82 -4.34
C GLU A 11 -46.71 -64.91 -3.64
N GLN A 12 -46.42 -66.03 -2.95
CA GLN A 12 -45.11 -66.26 -2.33
C GLN A 12 -44.00 -66.32 -3.38
N ARG A 13 -44.25 -66.99 -4.50
CA ARG A 13 -43.28 -67.13 -5.59
C ARG A 13 -43.06 -65.81 -6.34
N GLU A 14 -44.12 -65.00 -6.48
CA GLU A 14 -44.03 -63.64 -7.01
C GLU A 14 -43.24 -62.72 -6.06
N ALA A 15 -43.49 -62.81 -4.75
CA ALA A 15 -42.74 -62.06 -3.74
C ALA A 15 -41.25 -62.44 -3.72
N GLU A 16 -40.93 -63.74 -3.84
CA GLU A 16 -39.54 -64.21 -3.97
C GLU A 16 -38.88 -63.71 -5.26
N LEU A 17 -39.60 -63.72 -6.38
CA LEU A 17 -39.09 -63.21 -7.65
C LEU A 17 -38.83 -61.70 -7.59
N LEU A 18 -39.71 -60.95 -6.92
CA LEU A 18 -39.53 -59.51 -6.71
C LEU A 18 -38.33 -59.22 -5.80
N GLN A 19 -38.15 -59.97 -4.71
CA GLN A 19 -36.95 -59.84 -3.86
C GLN A 19 -35.66 -60.18 -4.61
N LYS A 20 -35.72 -61.19 -5.48
CA LYS A 20 -34.58 -61.58 -6.31
C LYS A 20 -34.26 -60.54 -7.39
N ALA A 21 -35.28 -59.92 -7.97
CA ALA A 21 -35.10 -58.81 -8.91
C ALA A 21 -34.46 -57.59 -8.22
N LEU A 22 -34.94 -57.24 -7.01
CA LEU A 22 -34.42 -56.12 -6.22
C LEU A 22 -32.96 -56.33 -5.79
N SER A 23 -32.59 -57.56 -5.44
CA SER A 23 -31.21 -57.89 -5.10
C SER A 23 -30.27 -57.86 -6.31
N LEU A 24 -30.70 -58.32 -7.49
CA LEU A 24 -29.92 -58.19 -8.73
C LEU A 24 -29.78 -56.74 -9.19
N GLU A 25 -30.79 -55.91 -8.98
CA GLU A 25 -30.74 -54.48 -9.27
C GLU A 25 -29.76 -53.75 -8.33
N SER A 26 -29.73 -54.12 -7.05
CA SER A 26 -28.72 -53.62 -6.09
C SER A 26 -27.29 -54.08 -6.41
N ALA A 27 -27.13 -55.29 -6.96
CA ALA A 27 -25.81 -55.83 -7.35
C ALA A 27 -25.26 -55.23 -8.66
N ASN A 28 -26.15 -54.73 -9.53
CA ASN A 28 -25.80 -54.02 -10.76
C ASN A 28 -25.86 -52.49 -10.62
N ALA A 29 -26.11 -51.96 -9.42
CA ALA A 29 -25.97 -50.55 -9.15
C ALA A 29 -24.54 -50.13 -9.52
N PRO A 30 -24.35 -49.09 -10.35
CA PRO A 30 -23.02 -48.57 -10.62
C PRO A 30 -22.32 -48.31 -9.29
N PRO A 31 -21.02 -48.65 -9.14
CA PRO A 31 -20.31 -48.32 -7.92
C PRO A 31 -20.55 -46.85 -7.59
N GLU A 32 -20.85 -46.54 -6.33
CA GLU A 32 -20.95 -45.16 -5.88
C GLU A 32 -19.62 -44.47 -6.21
N ILE A 33 -19.62 -43.73 -7.31
CA ILE A 33 -18.53 -42.82 -7.61
C ILE A 33 -18.70 -41.74 -6.55
N ASP A 34 -17.81 -41.76 -5.58
CA ASP A 34 -17.59 -40.63 -4.69
C ASP A 34 -17.13 -39.47 -5.58
N ILE A 35 -18.08 -38.79 -6.21
CA ILE A 35 -17.83 -37.54 -6.91
C ILE A 35 -17.52 -36.58 -5.77
N PRO A 36 -16.26 -36.13 -5.60
CA PRO A 36 -15.98 -35.13 -4.59
C PRO A 36 -16.90 -33.95 -4.89
N ARG A 37 -17.86 -33.67 -3.98
CA ARG A 37 -18.73 -32.48 -4.05
C ARG A 37 -17.94 -31.17 -3.98
N ASN A 38 -16.63 -31.27 -3.79
CA ASN A 38 -15.71 -30.16 -3.86
C ASN A 38 -14.99 -30.19 -5.22
N ILE A 39 -15.73 -29.91 -6.29
CA ILE A 39 -15.11 -29.19 -7.40
C ILE A 39 -14.88 -27.79 -6.85
N GLU A 40 -13.77 -27.61 -6.13
CA GLU A 40 -13.20 -26.28 -5.96
C GLU A 40 -12.82 -25.82 -7.36
N THR A 41 -13.78 -25.26 -8.09
CA THR A 41 -13.44 -24.36 -9.19
C THR A 41 -12.49 -23.36 -8.52
N PRO A 42 -11.22 -23.26 -8.96
CA PRO A 42 -10.29 -22.34 -8.33
C PRO A 42 -11.00 -21.01 -8.33
N GLN A 43 -11.26 -20.44 -7.15
CA GLN A 43 -11.87 -19.12 -7.05
C GLN A 43 -10.92 -18.21 -7.81
N LYS A 44 -11.23 -17.97 -9.10
CA LYS A 44 -10.50 -16.99 -9.91
C LYS A 44 -10.62 -15.74 -9.08
N LYS A 45 -9.48 -15.22 -8.62
CA LYS A 45 -9.44 -14.01 -7.80
C LYS A 45 -10.08 -12.91 -8.64
N GLN A 46 -11.37 -12.70 -8.45
CA GLN A 46 -12.10 -11.63 -9.11
C GLN A 46 -11.63 -10.33 -8.50
N LEU A 47 -11.40 -9.32 -9.33
CA LEU A 47 -11.05 -8.01 -8.83
C LEU A 47 -12.24 -7.48 -8.03
N LYS A 48 -11.99 -6.78 -6.92
CA LYS A 48 -13.05 -6.22 -6.07
C LYS A 48 -14.10 -5.44 -6.88
N ARG A 49 -13.65 -4.69 -7.89
CA ARG A 49 -14.51 -3.92 -8.81
C ARG A 49 -15.52 -4.81 -9.58
N ASP A 50 -15.12 -6.02 -9.96
CA ASP A 50 -15.94 -6.92 -10.78
C ASP A 50 -17.00 -7.59 -9.87
N ILE A 51 -16.63 -7.86 -8.61
CA ILE A 51 -17.55 -8.36 -7.58
C ILE A 51 -18.60 -7.30 -7.22
N GLU A 52 -18.17 -6.05 -7.06
CA GLU A 52 -19.06 -4.92 -6.76
C GLU A 52 -20.02 -4.63 -7.92
N ALA A 53 -19.56 -4.69 -9.17
CA ALA A 53 -20.42 -4.56 -10.35
C ALA A 53 -21.46 -5.70 -10.43
N ALA A 54 -21.05 -6.94 -10.23
CA ALA A 54 -21.96 -8.09 -10.22
C ALA A 54 -22.96 -8.03 -9.04
N ALA A 55 -22.59 -7.42 -7.91
CA ALA A 55 -23.50 -7.19 -6.80
C ALA A 55 -24.55 -6.11 -7.14
N LEU A 56 -24.16 -5.04 -7.83
CA LEU A 56 -25.09 -4.00 -8.30
C LEU A 56 -26.08 -4.56 -9.32
N GLU A 57 -25.62 -5.35 -10.30
CA GLU A 57 -26.50 -6.03 -11.27
C GLU A 57 -27.52 -6.97 -10.59
N ARG A 58 -27.11 -7.64 -9.51
CA ARG A 58 -28.03 -8.48 -8.72
C ARG A 58 -29.07 -7.65 -7.96
N LEU A 59 -28.67 -6.49 -7.42
CA LEU A 59 -29.61 -5.57 -6.78
C LEU A 59 -30.62 -5.01 -7.78
N GLU A 60 -30.20 -4.69 -8.99
CA GLU A 60 -31.07 -4.29 -10.09
C GLU A 60 -32.09 -5.36 -10.46
N GLN A 61 -31.64 -6.61 -10.59
CA GLN A 61 -32.52 -7.74 -10.92
C GLN A 61 -33.48 -8.11 -9.79
N ALA A 62 -33.09 -7.84 -8.54
CA ALA A 62 -33.89 -8.11 -7.36
C ALA A 62 -34.91 -6.98 -7.06
N ALA A 63 -34.71 -5.78 -7.59
CA ALA A 63 -35.56 -4.63 -7.36
C ALA A 63 -36.97 -4.85 -7.93
N LYS A 64 -37.99 -4.76 -7.05
CA LYS A 64 -39.40 -4.93 -7.44
C LYS A 64 -40.30 -3.82 -6.91
N THR A 65 -39.88 -3.14 -5.84
CA THR A 65 -40.63 -2.06 -5.20
C THR A 65 -39.99 -0.71 -5.51
N PRO A 66 -40.75 0.41 -5.45
CA PRO A 66 -40.19 1.75 -5.67
C PRO A 66 -39.02 2.07 -4.73
N LYS A 67 -39.02 1.55 -3.49
CA LYS A 67 -37.93 1.72 -2.54
C LYS A 67 -36.65 1.01 -2.97
N ASP A 68 -36.77 -0.18 -3.58
CA ASP A 68 -35.60 -0.91 -4.09
C ASP A 68 -34.96 -0.16 -5.26
N PHE A 69 -35.78 0.45 -6.12
CA PHE A 69 -35.29 1.29 -7.21
C PHE A 69 -34.59 2.56 -6.70
N GLU A 70 -35.09 3.21 -5.65
CA GLU A 70 -34.41 4.34 -5.01
C GLU A 70 -33.00 3.97 -4.50
N GLU A 71 -32.84 2.76 -3.94
CA GLU A 71 -31.54 2.28 -3.46
C GLU A 71 -30.56 1.99 -4.62
N VAL A 72 -31.04 1.38 -5.70
CA VAL A 72 -30.27 1.17 -6.94
C VAL A 72 -29.80 2.49 -7.54
N ILE A 73 -30.70 3.47 -7.66
CA ILE A 73 -30.39 4.82 -8.19
C ILE A 73 -29.30 5.48 -7.35
N LYS A 74 -29.40 5.41 -6.02
CA LYS A 74 -28.38 5.96 -5.11
C LYS A 74 -26.98 5.36 -5.32
N GLN A 75 -26.89 4.08 -5.66
CA GLN A 75 -25.60 3.44 -5.98
C GLN A 75 -25.05 3.94 -7.32
N TRP A 76 -25.91 4.10 -8.33
CA TRP A 76 -25.53 4.68 -9.62
C TRP A 76 -25.04 6.12 -9.49
N ASP A 77 -25.78 6.98 -8.77
CA ASP A 77 -25.39 8.37 -8.52
C ASP A 77 -24.01 8.45 -7.84
N ARG A 78 -23.74 7.53 -6.90
CA ARG A 78 -22.43 7.45 -6.23
C ARG A 78 -21.32 7.02 -7.19
N LEU A 79 -21.57 6.07 -8.08
CA LEU A 79 -20.59 5.64 -9.07
C LEU A 79 -20.31 6.74 -10.10
N ASP A 80 -21.34 7.48 -10.49
CA ASP A 80 -21.24 8.57 -11.45
C ASP A 80 -20.48 9.77 -10.85
N ALA A 81 -20.82 10.20 -9.63
CA ALA A 81 -20.05 11.23 -8.92
C ALA A 81 -18.57 10.86 -8.76
N ASN A 82 -18.27 9.56 -8.55
CA ASN A 82 -16.89 9.06 -8.50
C ASN A 82 -16.20 9.04 -9.87
N ARG A 83 -16.95 8.83 -10.95
CA ARG A 83 -16.45 8.95 -12.32
C ARG A 83 -16.14 10.41 -12.63
N GLU A 84 -17.09 11.33 -12.41
CA GLU A 84 -16.90 12.77 -12.60
C GLU A 84 -15.73 13.31 -11.78
N ARG A 85 -15.59 12.91 -10.51
CA ARG A 85 -14.44 13.29 -9.68
C ARG A 85 -13.12 12.83 -10.30
N ARG A 86 -13.06 11.61 -10.83
CA ARG A 86 -11.84 11.09 -11.48
C ARG A 86 -11.56 11.79 -12.80
N GLU A 87 -12.59 12.13 -13.56
CA GLU A 87 -12.48 12.90 -14.80
C GLU A 87 -12.01 14.32 -14.50
N ARG A 88 -12.60 15.01 -13.52
CA ARG A 88 -12.12 16.32 -13.03
C ARG A 88 -10.67 16.28 -12.58
N TYR A 89 -10.25 15.28 -11.78
CA TYR A 89 -8.84 15.16 -11.41
C TYR A 89 -7.93 14.91 -12.62
N ARG A 90 -8.39 14.16 -13.61
CA ARG A 90 -7.63 13.93 -14.86
C ARG A 90 -7.56 15.18 -15.73
N GLU A 91 -8.63 15.97 -15.79
CA GLU A 91 -8.69 17.25 -16.51
C GLU A 91 -7.85 18.31 -15.81
N ILE A 92 -7.95 18.44 -14.49
CA ILE A 92 -7.10 19.31 -13.66
C ILE A 92 -5.62 18.94 -13.84
N CYS A 93 -5.27 17.65 -13.91
CA CYS A 93 -3.88 17.24 -14.15
C CYS A 93 -3.42 17.37 -15.62
N ARG A 94 -4.31 17.67 -16.57
CA ARG A 94 -4.00 17.78 -18.01
C ARG A 94 -4.06 19.22 -18.53
N ASN A 95 -4.90 20.04 -17.92
CA ASN A 95 -4.81 21.50 -18.02
C ASN A 95 -3.59 21.87 -17.18
N ASN A 96 -2.45 22.14 -17.82
CA ASN A 96 -1.17 22.51 -17.21
C ASN A 96 -1.22 23.81 -16.38
N GLU A 97 -2.38 24.21 -15.84
CA GLU A 97 -2.64 25.49 -15.19
C GLU A 97 -2.41 25.44 -13.66
N GLU A 98 -2.33 24.26 -13.04
CA GLU A 98 -2.21 24.15 -11.57
C GLU A 98 -0.92 23.48 -11.07
N TYR A 99 -0.06 23.00 -11.99
CA TYR A 99 1.34 22.71 -11.69
C TYR A 99 2.20 23.56 -12.61
N PRO A 100 3.00 24.50 -12.11
CA PRO A 100 3.95 25.18 -12.96
C PRO A 100 5.05 24.18 -13.34
N LEU A 101 4.82 23.44 -14.43
CA LEU A 101 5.92 22.82 -15.19
C LEU A 101 6.95 23.90 -15.57
N GLU A 102 6.49 25.15 -15.65
CA GLU A 102 7.26 26.36 -15.90
C GLU A 102 8.13 26.84 -14.72
N TYR A 103 8.08 26.23 -13.52
CA TYR A 103 8.91 26.70 -12.40
C TYR A 103 10.40 26.43 -12.68
N GLY A 104 11.05 27.41 -13.30
CA GLY A 104 12.42 27.34 -13.79
C GLY A 104 12.56 27.09 -15.29
N GLU A 105 11.47 27.02 -16.06
CA GLU A 105 11.53 26.94 -17.53
C GLU A 105 11.73 28.35 -18.11
N ALA A 106 12.66 28.49 -19.05
CA ALA A 106 12.96 29.79 -19.64
C ALA A 106 11.86 30.19 -20.61
N ALA A 107 11.11 31.25 -20.28
CA ALA A 107 9.95 31.72 -21.07
C ALA A 107 10.24 31.99 -22.56
N TRP A 108 11.50 32.26 -22.95
CA TRP A 108 11.86 32.71 -24.30
C TRP A 108 13.19 32.11 -24.82
N GLY A 109 13.44 30.82 -24.62
CA GLY A 109 14.47 30.11 -25.40
C GLY A 109 15.93 30.34 -24.99
N THR A 110 16.20 31.00 -23.85
CA THR A 110 17.54 30.91 -23.24
C THR A 110 17.63 29.62 -22.45
N VAL A 111 18.00 28.53 -23.13
CA VAL A 111 18.25 27.24 -22.50
C VAL A 111 19.55 27.36 -21.69
N PHE A 112 19.44 27.70 -20.40
CA PHE A 112 20.57 27.53 -19.51
C PHE A 112 20.87 26.02 -19.42
N PRO A 113 22.14 25.60 -19.54
CA PRO A 113 22.57 24.25 -19.21
C PRO A 113 21.92 23.79 -17.90
N LYS A 114 21.39 22.56 -17.85
CA LYS A 114 20.57 22.08 -16.73
C LYS A 114 21.27 22.19 -15.37
N ASN A 115 22.60 22.08 -15.34
CA ASN A 115 23.43 22.38 -14.17
C ASN A 115 23.21 23.82 -13.70
N LEU A 116 23.39 24.81 -14.58
CA LEU A 116 23.26 26.25 -14.29
C LEU A 116 21.86 26.72 -13.85
N ASN A 117 20.85 25.85 -13.91
CA ASN A 117 19.48 26.16 -13.49
C ASN A 117 19.16 25.70 -12.06
N THR A 118 20.08 25.06 -11.34
CA THR A 118 19.88 24.68 -9.94
C THR A 118 19.78 25.91 -9.03
N ALA A 119 19.04 25.81 -7.92
CA ALA A 119 18.84 26.92 -6.99
C ALA A 119 20.17 27.49 -6.47
N LEU A 120 21.11 26.59 -6.16
CA LEU A 120 22.43 26.94 -5.63
C LEU A 120 23.28 27.66 -6.69
N GLU A 121 23.25 27.22 -7.95
CA GLU A 121 23.98 27.90 -9.04
C GLU A 121 23.37 29.26 -9.40
N LYS A 122 22.07 29.46 -9.16
CA LYS A 122 21.44 30.79 -9.26
C LYS A 122 21.89 31.71 -8.13
N GLN A 123 21.96 31.22 -6.89
CA GLN A 123 22.44 31.99 -5.74
C GLN A 123 23.90 32.42 -5.91
N ILE A 124 24.78 31.50 -6.33
CA ILE A 124 26.19 31.82 -6.61
C ILE A 124 26.31 32.95 -7.65
N ARG A 125 25.54 32.89 -8.75
CA ARG A 125 25.58 33.94 -9.79
C ARG A 125 25.04 35.29 -9.30
N LYS A 126 24.11 35.28 -8.35
CA LYS A 126 23.61 36.50 -7.69
C LYS A 126 24.61 37.08 -6.69
N GLY A 127 25.65 36.33 -6.32
CA GLY A 127 26.61 36.71 -5.27
C GLY A 127 26.18 36.28 -3.87
N GLU A 128 25.13 35.48 -3.74
CA GLU A 128 24.68 34.88 -2.48
C GLU A 128 25.34 33.50 -2.34
N PHE A 129 26.52 33.43 -1.72
CA PHE A 129 27.33 32.21 -1.70
C PHE A 129 27.42 31.52 -0.32
N LEU A 130 26.80 32.08 0.73
CA LEU A 130 26.83 31.48 2.07
C LEU A 130 26.30 30.05 2.06
N ASP A 131 25.14 29.84 1.43
CA ASP A 131 24.55 28.51 1.30
C ASP A 131 25.46 27.55 0.54
N ALA A 132 26.22 28.03 -0.45
CA ALA A 132 27.17 27.22 -1.20
C ALA A 132 28.41 26.83 -0.38
N ILE A 133 28.85 27.70 0.55
CA ILE A 133 29.98 27.39 1.44
C ILE A 133 29.60 26.29 2.42
N PHE A 134 28.39 26.36 3.00
CA PHE A 134 27.92 25.40 3.99
C PHE A 134 27.20 24.18 3.39
N ASP A 135 27.16 24.05 2.06
CA ASP A 135 26.60 22.90 1.35
C ASP A 135 27.56 21.68 1.37
N SER A 136 27.97 21.28 2.57
CA SER A 136 28.91 20.18 2.79
C SER A 136 28.27 19.04 3.59
N PRO A 137 28.45 17.77 3.17
CA PRO A 137 27.93 16.63 3.92
C PRO A 137 28.52 16.52 5.33
N TYR A 138 29.75 16.97 5.56
CA TYR A 138 30.45 16.83 6.84
C TYR A 138 30.04 17.89 7.88
N GLU A 139 29.39 18.95 7.41
CA GLU A 139 28.94 20.09 8.22
C GLU A 139 27.42 20.11 8.41
N ILE A 140 26.76 18.96 8.26
CA ILE A 140 25.30 18.85 8.39
C ILE A 140 24.76 19.37 9.74
N GLN A 141 25.58 19.35 10.80
CA GLN A 141 25.20 19.91 12.09
C GLN A 141 24.92 21.42 12.03
N GLU A 142 25.58 22.17 11.14
CA GLU A 142 25.39 23.62 10.97
C GLU A 142 24.02 23.96 10.34
N LEU A 143 23.36 22.98 9.72
CA LEU A 143 22.02 23.15 9.15
C LEU A 143 20.90 23.06 10.20
N VAL A 144 21.24 22.77 11.46
CA VAL A 144 20.28 22.59 12.54
C VAL A 144 20.42 23.70 13.58
N THR A 145 19.29 24.29 13.97
CA THR A 145 19.24 25.37 14.96
C THR A 145 19.25 24.87 16.40
N ASP A 146 18.76 23.66 16.64
CA ASP A 146 18.66 23.09 17.98
C ASP A 146 20.03 22.61 18.49
N GLY A 147 20.52 23.23 19.57
CA GLY A 147 21.87 22.94 20.10
C GLY A 147 22.10 21.47 20.48
N TYR A 148 21.07 20.77 20.95
CA TYR A 148 21.21 19.35 21.28
C TYR A 148 21.29 18.46 20.03
N LEU A 149 20.57 18.80 18.96
CA LEU A 149 20.67 18.09 17.68
C LEU A 149 22.01 18.38 17.03
N TYR A 150 22.52 19.61 17.16
CA TYR A 150 23.87 19.97 16.73
C TYR A 150 24.92 19.01 17.30
N ASP A 151 24.93 18.83 18.63
CA ASP A 151 25.88 17.94 19.30
C ASP A 151 25.71 16.48 18.84
N ILE A 152 24.47 16.02 18.70
CA ILE A 152 24.17 14.66 18.24
C ILE A 152 24.70 14.43 16.82
N LEU A 153 24.44 15.37 15.89
CA LEU A 153 24.87 15.27 14.50
C LEU A 153 26.38 15.41 14.39
N LYS A 154 27.01 16.27 15.18
CA LYS A 154 28.46 16.44 15.22
C LYS A 154 29.18 15.11 15.55
N ASP A 155 28.62 14.33 16.47
CA ASP A 155 29.10 13.01 16.91
C ASP A 155 28.86 11.84 15.92
N LEU A 156 28.19 12.09 14.78
CA LEU A 156 28.04 11.07 13.75
C LEU A 156 29.36 10.85 13.01
N LYS A 157 29.53 9.62 12.49
CA LYS A 157 30.63 9.32 11.58
C LYS A 157 30.40 10.05 10.25
N ASP A 158 31.47 10.38 9.56
CA ASP A 158 31.43 11.06 8.27
C ASP A 158 30.56 10.32 7.24
N GLU A 159 30.66 8.99 7.17
CA GLU A 159 29.79 8.17 6.30
C GLU A 159 28.29 8.31 6.63
N HIS A 160 27.97 8.48 7.91
CA HIS A 160 26.58 8.65 8.35
C HIS A 160 26.07 10.06 8.03
N LYS A 161 26.94 11.08 8.16
CA LYS A 161 26.64 12.46 7.81
C LYS A 161 26.40 12.61 6.31
N GLU A 162 27.27 12.00 5.49
CA GLU A 162 27.11 11.95 4.03
C GLU A 162 25.77 11.32 3.64
N LEU A 163 25.43 10.17 4.23
CA LEU A 163 24.15 9.51 3.96
C LEU A 163 22.95 10.40 4.32
N LEU A 164 22.97 11.06 5.48
CA LEU A 164 21.90 11.96 5.90
C LEU A 164 21.79 13.16 4.97
N TYR A 165 22.91 13.73 4.58
CA TYR A 165 22.96 14.87 3.68
C TYR A 165 22.34 14.53 2.32
N LEU A 166 22.73 13.40 1.72
CA LEU A 166 22.19 12.96 0.42
C LEU A 166 20.69 12.68 0.48
N ILE A 167 20.18 12.15 1.59
CA ILE A 167 18.75 11.83 1.75
C ILE A 167 17.93 13.07 2.13
N ALA A 168 18.32 13.78 3.18
CA ALA A 168 17.51 14.83 3.79
C ALA A 168 17.68 16.19 3.09
N VAL A 169 18.91 16.53 2.68
CA VAL A 169 19.22 17.83 2.05
C VAL A 169 19.07 17.71 0.54
N LYS A 170 19.68 16.70 -0.08
CA LYS A 170 19.61 16.52 -1.55
C LYS A 170 18.39 15.77 -2.05
N GLY A 171 17.61 15.15 -1.17
CA GLY A 171 16.38 14.44 -1.55
C GLY A 171 16.61 13.22 -2.46
N LEU A 172 17.81 12.63 -2.45
CA LEU A 172 18.12 11.51 -3.33
C LEU A 172 17.45 10.21 -2.87
N SER A 173 17.06 9.38 -3.83
CA SER A 173 16.55 8.04 -3.56
C SER A 173 17.66 7.12 -3.07
N THR A 174 17.31 6.11 -2.27
CA THR A 174 18.30 5.14 -1.76
C THR A 174 18.97 4.36 -2.89
N ALA A 175 18.25 4.11 -4.00
CA ALA A 175 18.80 3.50 -5.20
C ALA A 175 19.86 4.38 -5.87
N LYS A 176 19.63 5.70 -5.94
CA LYS A 176 20.62 6.61 -6.54
C LYS A 176 21.86 6.76 -5.66
N ILE A 177 21.69 6.81 -4.34
CA ILE A 177 22.80 6.84 -3.40
C ILE A 177 23.62 5.54 -3.48
N ALA A 178 22.95 4.40 -3.61
CA ALA A 178 23.61 3.11 -3.78
C ALA A 178 24.48 3.07 -5.03
N GLU A 179 23.98 3.59 -6.16
CA GLU A 179 24.74 3.74 -7.40
C GLU A 179 25.96 4.66 -7.21
N LEU A 180 25.79 5.83 -6.58
CA LEU A 180 26.88 6.79 -6.32
C LEU A 180 27.98 6.21 -5.43
N GLN A 181 27.60 5.45 -4.40
CA GLN A 181 28.55 4.88 -3.44
C GLN A 181 29.07 3.49 -3.84
N GLY A 182 28.64 2.94 -4.98
CA GLY A 182 28.97 1.56 -5.39
C GLY A 182 28.48 0.50 -4.40
N LYS A 183 27.39 0.77 -3.68
CA LYS A 183 26.79 -0.12 -2.67
C LYS A 183 25.49 -0.72 -3.18
N THR A 184 24.95 -1.71 -2.48
CA THR A 184 23.60 -2.21 -2.76
C THR A 184 22.56 -1.30 -2.10
N ASP A 185 21.39 -1.15 -2.72
CA ASP A 185 20.27 -0.39 -2.16
C ASP A 185 19.84 -0.94 -0.78
N ARG A 186 19.96 -2.26 -0.55
CA ARG A 186 19.74 -2.88 0.75
C ARG A 186 20.73 -2.39 1.81
N ALA A 187 22.01 -2.28 1.46
CA ALA A 187 23.04 -1.78 2.38
C ALA A 187 22.79 -0.31 2.76
N VAL A 188 22.39 0.53 1.79
CA VAL A 188 22.03 1.93 2.05
C VAL A 188 20.82 2.03 2.98
N ARG A 189 19.77 1.23 2.74
CA ARG A 189 18.60 1.17 3.64
C ARG A 189 18.95 0.70 5.05
N ALA A 190 19.81 -0.31 5.17
CA ALA A 190 20.29 -0.80 6.47
C ALA A 190 21.10 0.29 7.20
N MET A 191 22.01 0.97 6.51
CA MET A 191 22.78 2.09 7.06
C MET A 191 21.85 3.21 7.54
N ARG A 192 20.87 3.60 6.71
CA ARG A 192 19.87 4.61 7.07
C ARG A 192 19.15 4.25 8.37
N LYS A 193 18.71 3.00 8.52
CA LYS A 193 18.06 2.52 9.75
C LYS A 193 19.00 2.65 10.96
N THR A 194 20.26 2.25 10.81
CA THR A 194 21.28 2.36 11.87
C THR A 194 21.51 3.82 12.29
N VAL A 195 21.63 4.73 11.32
CA VAL A 195 21.83 6.16 11.57
C VAL A 195 20.63 6.76 12.30
N LEU A 196 19.42 6.50 11.82
CA LEU A 196 18.19 6.99 12.45
C LEU A 196 18.03 6.44 13.88
N ASN A 197 18.33 5.17 14.11
CA ASN A 197 18.29 4.59 15.45
C ASN A 197 19.33 5.22 16.39
N LYS A 198 20.53 5.54 15.89
CA LYS A 198 21.56 6.23 16.67
C LYS A 198 21.09 7.63 17.08
N ILE A 199 20.51 8.38 16.15
CA ILE A 199 19.94 9.71 16.43
C ILE A 199 18.81 9.59 17.45
N ARG A 200 17.81 8.74 17.19
CA ARG A 200 16.67 8.53 18.10
C ARG A 200 17.12 8.21 19.53
N ARG A 201 18.07 7.28 19.68
CA ARG A 201 18.60 6.91 21.00
C ARG A 201 19.24 8.11 21.69
N LYS A 202 20.14 8.85 21.02
CA LYS A 202 20.79 10.03 21.60
C LYS A 202 19.79 11.15 21.91
N THR A 203 18.79 11.36 21.06
CA THR A 203 17.71 12.33 21.30
C THR A 203 16.90 11.95 22.53
N TYR A 204 16.56 10.67 22.69
CA TYR A 204 15.87 10.18 23.89
C TYR A 204 16.71 10.35 25.16
N GLU A 205 18.00 10.00 25.10
CA GLU A 205 18.95 10.21 26.20
C GLU A 205 19.02 11.69 26.60
N TYR A 206 19.08 12.61 25.63
CA TYR A 206 19.09 14.04 25.88
C TYR A 206 17.78 14.51 26.54
N LEU A 207 16.63 14.20 25.94
CA LEU A 207 15.31 14.66 26.41
C LEU A 207 14.95 14.13 27.80
N THR A 208 15.44 12.95 28.18
CA THR A 208 15.21 12.38 29.51
C THR A 208 16.26 12.79 30.55
N SER A 209 17.37 13.39 30.12
CA SER A 209 18.43 13.90 31.00
C SER A 209 17.99 15.12 31.82
N GLN A 210 18.80 15.51 32.81
CA GLN A 210 18.57 16.75 33.58
C GLN A 210 18.63 18.01 32.70
N ASN A 211 19.41 17.97 31.61
CA ASN A 211 19.47 19.07 30.65
C ASN A 211 18.18 19.13 29.81
N GLY A 212 17.67 17.97 29.39
CA GLY A 212 16.39 17.86 28.68
C GLY A 212 15.19 18.33 29.50
N ARG A 213 15.24 18.21 30.84
CA ARG A 213 14.19 18.76 31.72
C ARG A 213 14.14 20.29 31.77
N LYS A 214 15.26 20.95 31.44
CA LYS A 214 15.33 22.42 31.30
C LYS A 214 14.99 22.87 29.89
N HIS A 215 14.95 21.95 28.92
CA HIS A 215 14.56 22.20 27.54
C HIS A 215 13.04 22.22 27.44
N ASP A 216 12.50 23.27 26.81
CA ASP A 216 11.07 23.39 26.58
C ASP A 216 10.65 22.42 25.47
N MET A 217 10.21 21.22 25.88
CA MET A 217 9.83 20.18 24.94
C MET A 217 8.63 20.58 24.07
N THR A 218 8.82 20.49 22.76
CA THR A 218 7.77 20.57 21.74
C THR A 218 6.80 19.39 21.86
N LEU A 219 5.61 19.54 21.28
CA LEU A 219 4.61 18.46 21.25
C LEU A 219 5.13 17.19 20.55
N ALA A 220 5.95 17.36 19.51
CA ALA A 220 6.56 16.25 18.77
C ALA A 220 7.57 15.48 19.64
N GLU A 221 8.40 16.19 20.40
CA GLU A 221 9.35 15.57 21.34
C GLU A 221 8.66 14.84 22.48
N LYS A 222 7.56 15.40 23.02
CA LYS A 222 6.75 14.73 24.05
C LYS A 222 6.19 13.40 23.53
N ARG A 223 5.56 13.42 22.35
CA ARG A 223 5.05 12.21 21.68
C ARG A 223 6.17 11.21 21.38
N PHE A 224 7.34 11.71 20.97
CA PHE A 224 8.50 10.85 20.72
C PHE A 224 8.94 10.12 22.00
N VAL A 225 9.07 10.83 23.12
CA VAL A 225 9.48 10.22 24.41
C VAL A 225 8.45 9.21 24.93
N GLU A 226 7.16 9.49 24.73
CA GLU A 226 6.07 8.56 25.07
C GLU A 226 6.16 7.28 24.23
N ASN A 227 6.24 7.42 22.90
CA ASN A 227 6.26 6.28 21.97
C ASN A 227 7.56 5.47 22.02
N TYR A 228 8.68 6.10 22.34
CA TYR A 228 9.98 5.42 22.41
C TYR A 228 10.03 4.35 23.51
N LYS A 229 9.18 4.44 24.54
CA LYS A 229 9.08 3.42 25.60
C LYS A 229 8.24 2.21 25.21
N THR A 230 7.41 2.34 24.18
CA THR A 230 6.50 1.30 23.71
C THR A 230 7.03 0.51 22.52
N GLU A 231 8.05 1.02 21.82
CA GLU A 231 8.77 0.34 20.72
C GLU A 231 9.99 -0.44 21.24
#